data_AF-X0QC80-F1
#
_entry.id   AF-X0QC80-F1
#
_cell.length_a   1.000
_cell.length_b   1.000
_cell.length_c   1.000
_cell.angle_alpha   90.00
_cell.angle_beta   90.00
_cell.angle_gamma   90.00
#
_symmetry.space_group_name_H-M   'P 1'
#
loop_
_entity.id
_entity.type
_entity.pdbx_description
1 polymer ?
#
loop_
_entity_poly.entity_id
_entity_poly.type
_entity_poly.pdbx_seq_one_letter_code
_entity_poly.pdbx_strand_id
1 'polypeptide(L)'
;MIVSPKIKLWLSTHSYLLFFLLISIWFMGFVSYTSPLFYFDYSPDNNCFFTVGKALMHGVLPYRDVFEQKGPYVYLMHGIAYLMSSRSLLGMLPFETLSSFLSMYIVYKIARMFTFHLAACAIAIFIPVFQLFHPYYNYGDTVESLLFPAMLALIYTLLKGDQNRFTIPRRLWCLQAFWSV
;
A
#
# COMPACT_ATOMS: atom_id res chain seq x y z
N MET A 1 0.91 26.46 -23.44
CA MET A 1 2.06 25.96 -22.66
C MET A 1 2.75 24.86 -23.46
N ILE A 2 3.87 25.12 -24.13
CA ILE A 2 4.56 24.14 -24.99
C ILE A 2 5.42 23.26 -24.09
N VAL A 3 4.92 22.06 -23.77
CA VAL A 3 5.68 21.06 -23.00
C VAL A 3 6.77 20.49 -23.88
N SER A 4 8.00 20.40 -23.36
CA SER A 4 9.15 19.93 -24.14
C SER A 4 8.95 18.48 -24.62
N PRO A 5 9.46 18.11 -25.82
CA PRO A 5 9.29 16.78 -26.37
C PRO A 5 9.89 15.67 -25.49
N LYS A 6 10.94 15.98 -24.72
CA LYS A 6 11.51 15.07 -23.71
C LYS A 6 10.54 14.77 -22.58
N ILE A 7 9.84 15.78 -22.08
CA ILE A 7 8.83 15.63 -21.02
C ILE A 7 7.63 14.83 -21.55
N LYS A 8 7.20 15.09 -22.79
CA LYS A 8 6.10 14.35 -23.42
C LYS A 8 6.43 12.86 -23.61
N LEU A 9 7.66 12.55 -24.04
CA LEU A 9 8.14 11.17 -24.14
C LEU A 9 8.22 10.50 -22.76
N TRP A 10 8.77 11.20 -21.76
CA TRP A 10 8.87 10.66 -20.39
C TRP A 10 7.49 10.36 -19.79
N LEU A 11 6.53 11.27 -19.95
CA LEU A 11 5.13 11.09 -19.52
C LEU A 11 4.48 9.91 -20.25
N SER A 12 4.70 9.77 -21.55
CA SER A 12 4.18 8.64 -22.32
C SER A 12 4.74 7.31 -21.80
N THR A 13 6.04 7.25 -21.51
CA THR A 13 6.69 6.04 -21.00
C THR A 13 6.25 5.65 -19.60
N HIS A 14 5.85 6.62 -18.77
CA HIS A 14 5.41 6.40 -17.38
C HIS A 14 3.89 6.50 -17.19
N SER A 15 3.13 6.58 -18.29
CA SER A 15 1.66 6.66 -18.28
C SER A 15 1.00 5.49 -17.52
N TYR A 16 1.63 4.32 -17.51
CA TYR A 16 1.17 3.14 -16.75
C TYR A 16 1.08 3.40 -15.24
N LEU A 17 1.91 4.29 -14.68
CA LEU A 17 1.85 4.64 -13.25
C LEU A 17 0.55 5.38 -12.92
N LEU A 18 0.14 6.32 -13.77
CA LEU A 18 -1.15 6.99 -13.61
C LEU A 18 -2.29 5.97 -13.71
N PHE A 19 -2.17 5.02 -14.64
CA PHE A 19 -3.17 3.97 -14.79
C PHE A 19 -3.27 3.09 -13.54
N PHE A 20 -2.15 2.65 -12.95
CA PHE A 20 -2.14 1.91 -11.69
C PHE A 20 -2.75 2.71 -10.54
N LEU A 21 -2.47 4.01 -10.46
CA LEU A 21 -3.06 4.88 -9.44
C LEU A 21 -4.59 4.97 -9.59
N LEU A 22 -5.08 5.17 -10.81
CA LEU A 22 -6.52 5.22 -11.09
C LEU A 22 -7.21 3.90 -10.74
N ILE A 23 -6.59 2.76 -11.06
CA ILE A 23 -7.09 1.44 -10.69
C ILE A 23 -7.10 1.27 -9.16
N SER A 24 -6.05 1.72 -8.47
CA SER A 24 -5.98 1.65 -7.00
C SER A 24 -7.12 2.44 -6.35
N ILE A 25 -7.34 3.68 -6.81
CA ILE A 25 -8.42 4.54 -6.34
C ILE A 25 -9.78 3.89 -6.62
N TRP A 26 -9.95 3.29 -7.80
CA TRP A 26 -11.19 2.61 -8.16
C TRP A 26 -11.46 1.42 -7.23
N PHE A 27 -10.51 0.51 -7.06
CA PHE A 27 -10.71 -0.65 -6.19
C PHE A 27 -10.92 -0.24 -4.72
N MET A 28 -10.05 0.59 -4.15
CA MET A 28 -10.20 0.98 -2.75
C MET A 28 -11.46 1.82 -2.51
N GLY A 29 -11.85 2.65 -3.49
CA GLY A 29 -13.08 3.43 -3.45
C GLY A 29 -14.34 2.57 -3.41
N PHE A 30 -14.40 1.46 -4.14
CA PHE A 30 -15.61 0.62 -4.20
C PHE A 30 -15.61 -0.59 -3.26
N VAL A 31 -14.45 -1.04 -2.80
CA VAL A 31 -14.32 -2.31 -2.06
C VAL A 31 -13.98 -2.10 -0.58
N SER A 32 -13.31 -1.01 -0.19
CA SER A 32 -12.94 -0.77 1.21
C SER A 32 -13.99 0.01 1.97
N TYR A 33 -14.29 -0.38 3.22
CA TYR A 33 -15.20 0.35 4.11
C TYR A 33 -14.59 1.66 4.63
N THR A 34 -13.29 1.92 4.39
CA THR A 34 -12.68 3.24 4.66
C THR A 34 -13.05 4.28 3.60
N SER A 35 -13.67 3.85 2.49
CA SER A 35 -14.12 4.73 1.42
C SER A 35 -15.35 5.55 1.81
N PRO A 36 -15.51 6.78 1.29
CA PRO A 36 -16.72 7.58 1.48
C PRO A 36 -18.00 6.93 0.92
N LEU A 37 -17.90 5.86 0.12
CA LEU A 37 -19.06 5.12 -0.36
C LEU A 37 -19.73 4.28 0.74
N PHE A 38 -19.02 3.98 1.83
CA PHE A 38 -19.57 3.25 2.97
C PHE A 38 -19.76 4.20 4.14
N TYR A 39 -20.98 4.23 4.68
CA TYR A 39 -21.33 5.13 5.79
C TYR A 39 -20.92 4.57 7.16
N PHE A 40 -20.97 3.24 7.31
CA PHE A 40 -20.60 2.54 8.54
C PHE A 40 -19.49 1.53 8.25
N ASP A 41 -18.47 1.54 9.09
CA ASP A 41 -17.48 0.45 9.15
C ASP A 41 -17.86 -0.52 10.27
N TYR A 42 -17.99 -1.80 9.92
CA TYR A 42 -18.31 -2.89 10.84
C TYR A 42 -17.06 -3.65 11.30
N SER A 43 -15.87 -3.25 10.83
CA SER A 43 -14.63 -3.90 11.21
C SER A 43 -14.33 -3.70 12.70
N PRO A 44 -14.22 -4.76 13.50
CA PRO A 44 -13.77 -4.63 14.89
C PRO A 44 -12.32 -4.12 14.95
N ASP A 45 -11.46 -4.62 14.05
CA ASP A 45 -10.03 -4.33 14.03
C ASP A 45 -9.76 -2.85 13.68
N ASN A 46 -10.40 -2.31 12.65
CA ASN A 46 -10.16 -0.93 12.20
C ASN A 46 -10.52 0.08 13.31
N ASN A 47 -11.63 -0.16 14.01
CA ASN A 47 -12.06 0.69 15.13
C ASN A 47 -11.07 0.62 16.31
N CYS A 48 -10.53 -0.56 16.62
CA CYS A 48 -9.48 -0.72 17.61
C CYS A 48 -8.21 0.03 17.21
N PHE A 49 -7.72 -0.16 15.98
CA PHE A 49 -6.50 0.50 15.49
C PHE A 49 -6.64 2.02 15.45
N PHE A 50 -7.81 2.52 15.02
CA PHE A 50 -8.10 3.96 15.00
C PHE A 50 -8.16 4.55 16.41
N THR A 51 -8.73 3.83 17.38
CA THR A 51 -8.77 4.25 18.78
C THR A 51 -7.37 4.34 19.39
N VAL A 52 -6.54 3.33 19.17
CA VAL A 52 -5.15 3.31 19.65
C VAL A 52 -4.31 4.37 18.96
N GLY A 53 -4.45 4.53 17.63
CA GLY A 53 -3.77 5.58 16.87
C GLY A 53 -4.18 6.98 17.32
N LYS A 54 -5.46 7.18 17.63
CA LYS A 54 -5.95 8.42 18.23
C LYS A 54 -5.36 8.65 19.61
N ALA A 55 -5.30 7.63 20.47
CA ALA A 55 -4.69 7.73 21.79
C ALA A 55 -3.21 8.11 21.69
N LEU A 56 -2.48 7.51 20.74
CA LEU A 56 -1.08 7.86 20.44
C LEU A 56 -0.93 9.35 20.10
N MET A 57 -1.83 9.92 19.30
CA MET A 57 -1.81 11.36 18.97
C MET A 57 -2.11 12.28 20.16
N HIS A 58 -2.63 11.74 21.27
CA HIS A 58 -2.84 12.48 22.53
C HIS A 58 -1.74 12.19 23.57
N GLY A 59 -0.65 11.54 23.16
CA GLY A 59 0.50 11.25 24.05
C GLY A 59 0.35 10.00 24.91
N VAL A 60 -0.66 9.16 24.65
CA VAL A 60 -0.83 7.86 25.31
C VAL A 60 0.08 6.84 24.63
N LEU A 61 0.88 6.10 25.40
CA LEU A 61 1.87 5.20 24.84
C LEU A 61 1.26 3.79 24.59
N PRO A 62 1.22 3.29 23.34
CA PRO A 62 0.78 1.93 23.06
C PRO A 62 1.62 0.89 23.83
N TYR A 63 1.00 -0.24 24.18
CA TYR A 63 1.54 -1.36 24.97
C TYR A 63 1.89 -1.05 26.43
N ARG A 64 1.96 0.21 26.82
CA ARG A 64 2.14 0.63 28.20
C ARG A 64 0.82 1.09 28.82
N ASP A 65 0.15 2.02 28.17
CA ASP A 65 -1.04 2.69 28.69
C ASP A 65 -2.34 2.16 28.05
N VAL A 66 -2.25 1.68 26.80
CA VAL A 66 -3.34 1.03 26.06
C VAL A 66 -2.77 -0.20 25.34
N PHE A 67 -3.44 -1.34 25.51
CA PHE A 67 -3.01 -2.60 24.92
C PHE A 67 -3.76 -2.89 23.61
N GLU A 68 -3.02 -3.26 22.57
CA GLU A 68 -3.55 -3.84 21.33
C GLU A 68 -2.50 -4.74 20.67
N GLN A 69 -2.91 -5.79 19.97
CA GLN A 69 -2.06 -6.94 19.60
C GLN A 69 -1.18 -6.76 18.36
N LYS A 70 -1.51 -5.81 17.47
CA LYS A 70 -0.73 -5.55 16.23
C LYS A 70 0.50 -4.69 16.52
N GLY A 71 1.34 -4.47 15.51
CA GLY A 71 2.59 -3.69 15.63
C GLY A 71 2.38 -2.16 15.68
N PRO A 72 3.35 -1.39 16.21
CA PRO A 72 3.20 0.05 16.47
C PRO A 72 2.99 0.89 15.21
N TYR A 73 3.50 0.42 14.07
CA TYR A 73 3.35 1.11 12.78
C TYR A 73 1.89 1.22 12.35
N VAL A 74 1.06 0.22 12.66
CA VAL A 74 -0.38 0.25 12.37
C VAL A 74 -1.02 1.43 13.10
N TYR A 75 -0.71 1.61 14.38
CA TYR A 75 -1.24 2.72 15.18
C TYR A 75 -0.69 4.08 14.75
N LEU A 76 0.56 4.14 14.29
CA LEU A 76 1.11 5.38 13.72
C LEU A 76 0.38 5.78 12.44
N MET A 77 0.13 4.83 11.52
CA MET A 77 -0.66 5.09 10.30
C MET A 77 -2.06 5.57 10.65
N HIS A 78 -2.74 4.88 11.57
CA HIS A 78 -4.09 5.26 12.02
C HIS A 78 -4.11 6.60 12.78
N GLY A 79 -3.05 6.93 13.52
CA GLY A 79 -2.91 8.23 14.16
C GLY A 79 -2.74 9.36 13.14
N ILE A 80 -1.98 9.14 12.06
CA ILE A 80 -1.89 10.10 10.94
C ILE A 80 -3.24 10.21 10.23
N ALA A 81 -3.93 9.10 9.98
CA ALA A 81 -5.27 9.11 9.42
C ALA A 81 -6.28 9.86 10.30
N TYR A 82 -6.17 9.74 11.63
CA TYR A 82 -6.95 10.51 12.59
C TYR A 82 -6.74 12.02 12.45
N LEU A 83 -5.52 12.48 12.15
CA LEU A 83 -5.24 13.90 11.89
C LEU A 83 -5.91 14.38 10.60
N MET A 84 -6.09 13.50 9.61
CA MET A 84 -6.79 13.82 8.36
C MET A 84 -8.31 13.82 8.54
N SER A 85 -8.84 12.86 9.30
CA SER A 85 -10.27 12.76 9.60
C SER A 85 -10.46 12.23 11.02
N SER A 86 -10.90 13.10 11.93
CA SER A 86 -10.95 12.79 13.37
C SER A 86 -12.15 11.95 13.80
N ARG A 87 -13.15 11.81 12.92
CA ARG A 87 -14.45 11.16 13.20
C ARG A 87 -14.78 10.01 12.24
N SER A 88 -13.91 9.70 11.29
CA SER A 88 -14.14 8.62 10.32
C SER A 88 -12.83 8.03 9.84
N LEU A 89 -12.91 6.83 9.26
CA LEU A 89 -11.77 6.12 8.68
C LEU A 89 -11.37 6.62 7.29
N LEU A 90 -11.98 7.69 6.79
CA LEU A 90 -11.64 8.29 5.49
C LEU A 90 -10.15 8.64 5.36
N GLY A 91 -9.49 8.93 6.49
CA GLY A 91 -8.05 9.18 6.53
C GLY A 91 -7.18 7.96 6.16
N MET A 92 -7.73 6.73 6.21
CA MET A 92 -7.03 5.50 5.87
C MET A 92 -7.08 5.16 4.37
N LEU A 93 -8.09 5.67 3.64
CA LEU A 93 -8.23 5.44 2.19
C LEU A 93 -6.95 5.76 1.38
N PRO A 94 -6.21 6.86 1.64
CA PRO A 94 -4.95 7.12 0.96
C PRO A 94 -3.87 6.06 1.22
N PHE A 95 -3.82 5.47 2.42
CA PHE A 95 -2.85 4.43 2.77
C PHE A 95 -3.15 3.13 2.04
N GLU A 96 -4.42 2.72 1.99
CA GLU A 96 -4.84 1.55 1.22
C GLU A 96 -4.60 1.74 -0.28
N THR A 97 -4.92 2.94 -0.79
CA THR A 97 -4.67 3.30 -2.19
C THR A 97 -3.19 3.23 -2.52
N LEU A 98 -2.34 3.76 -1.62
CA LEU A 98 -0.89 3.70 -1.77
C LEU A 98 -0.38 2.26 -1.71
N SER A 99 -0.89 1.43 -0.81
CA SER A 99 -0.52 0.02 -0.70
C SER A 99 -0.84 -0.76 -1.99
N SER A 100 -2.06 -0.59 -2.50
CA SER A 100 -2.50 -1.22 -3.76
C SER A 100 -1.65 -0.75 -4.95
N PHE A 101 -1.38 0.56 -5.04
CA PHE A 101 -0.52 1.14 -6.06
C PHE A 101 0.91 0.58 -6.02
N LEU A 102 1.52 0.53 -4.84
CA LEU A 102 2.87 0.00 -4.66
C LEU A 102 2.92 -1.49 -5.00
N SER A 103 1.89 -2.25 -4.64
CA SER A 103 1.78 -3.67 -4.98
C SER A 103 1.77 -3.87 -6.51
N MET A 104 0.93 -3.13 -7.24
CA MET A 104 0.92 -3.13 -8.71
C MET A 104 2.29 -2.74 -9.29
N TYR A 105 2.89 -1.68 -8.76
CA TYR A 105 4.19 -1.21 -9.24
C TYR A 105 5.29 -2.26 -9.04
N ILE A 106 5.37 -2.89 -7.87
CA ILE A 106 6.39 -3.90 -7.58
C ILE A 106 6.15 -5.16 -8.41
N VAL A 107 4.91 -5.62 -8.55
CA VAL A 107 4.58 -6.76 -9.43
C VAL A 107 4.96 -6.46 -10.87
N TYR A 108 4.68 -5.25 -11.36
CA TYR A 108 5.15 -4.80 -12.66
C TYR A 108 6.68 -4.91 -12.76
N LYS A 109 7.42 -4.42 -11.76
CA LYS A 109 8.90 -4.51 -11.74
C LYS A 109 9.40 -5.95 -11.76
N ILE A 110 8.76 -6.86 -11.03
CA ILE A 110 9.06 -8.30 -11.04
C ILE A 110 8.77 -8.88 -12.44
N ALA A 111 7.57 -8.67 -12.97
CA ALA A 111 7.16 -9.20 -14.26
C ALA A 111 8.03 -8.68 -15.42
N ARG A 112 8.50 -7.42 -15.35
CA ARG A 112 9.43 -6.83 -16.32
C ARG A 112 10.79 -7.53 -16.38
N MET A 113 11.16 -8.31 -15.37
CA MET A 113 12.40 -9.10 -15.38
C MET A 113 12.31 -10.34 -16.26
N PHE A 114 11.09 -10.80 -16.57
CA PHE A 114 10.85 -12.07 -17.27
C PHE A 114 10.01 -11.95 -18.55
N THR A 115 9.35 -10.81 -18.77
CA THR A 115 8.39 -10.63 -19.90
C THR A 115 8.59 -9.28 -20.60
N PHE A 116 7.76 -8.96 -21.60
CA PHE A 116 7.73 -7.63 -22.27
C PHE A 116 6.79 -6.64 -21.57
N HIS A 117 6.83 -5.36 -21.95
CA HIS A 117 6.20 -4.27 -21.18
C HIS A 117 4.70 -4.45 -21.01
N LEU A 118 3.99 -4.75 -22.09
CA LEU A 118 2.53 -4.86 -22.08
C LEU A 118 2.03 -6.08 -21.29
N ALA A 119 2.72 -7.22 -21.37
CA ALA A 119 2.44 -8.38 -20.53
C ALA A 119 2.65 -8.08 -19.04
N ALA A 120 3.75 -7.38 -18.69
CA ALA A 120 4.01 -7.00 -17.30
C ALA A 120 2.95 -6.03 -16.75
N CYS A 121 2.45 -5.09 -17.56
CA CYS A 121 1.35 -4.22 -17.17
C CYS A 121 0.06 -5.02 -16.94
N ALA A 122 -0.28 -5.95 -17.84
CA ALA A 122 -1.45 -6.80 -17.69
C ALA A 122 -1.39 -7.60 -16.38
N ILE A 123 -0.25 -8.26 -16.09
CA ILE A 123 -0.06 -9.02 -14.85
C ILE A 123 -0.22 -8.12 -13.62
N ALA A 124 0.36 -6.92 -13.64
CA ALA A 124 0.27 -5.98 -12.54
C ALA A 124 -1.18 -5.58 -12.24
N ILE A 125 -1.99 -5.29 -13.25
CA ILE A 125 -3.39 -4.85 -13.06
C ILE A 125 -4.27 -5.93 -12.41
N PHE A 126 -3.91 -7.21 -12.55
CA PHE A 126 -4.65 -8.29 -11.89
C PHE A 126 -4.31 -8.46 -10.40
N ILE A 127 -3.19 -7.93 -9.89
CA ILE A 127 -2.81 -8.16 -8.49
C ILE A 127 -3.85 -7.68 -7.46
N PRO A 128 -4.54 -6.53 -7.63
CA PRO A 128 -5.53 -6.09 -6.64
C PRO A 128 -6.69 -7.09 -6.55
N VAL A 129 -7.07 -7.73 -7.66
CA VAL A 129 -8.11 -8.76 -7.64
C VAL A 129 -7.71 -9.90 -6.70
N PHE A 130 -6.49 -10.44 -6.83
CA PHE A 130 -6.01 -11.52 -5.95
C PHE A 130 -5.89 -11.09 -4.49
N GLN A 131 -5.48 -9.84 -4.24
CA GLN A 131 -5.36 -9.30 -2.89
C GLN A 131 -6.72 -9.14 -2.22
N LEU A 132 -7.75 -8.73 -2.98
CA LEU A 132 -9.08 -8.41 -2.46
C LEU A 132 -10.01 -9.63 -2.41
N PHE A 133 -9.80 -10.65 -3.25
CA PHE A 133 -10.63 -11.85 -3.27
C PHE A 133 -10.29 -12.87 -2.17
N HIS A 134 -9.34 -12.55 -1.30
CA HIS A 134 -8.91 -13.42 -0.22
C HIS A 134 -9.90 -13.36 0.95
N PRO A 135 -10.28 -14.49 1.61
CA PRO A 135 -11.31 -14.53 2.65
C PRO A 135 -10.98 -13.73 3.92
N TYR A 136 -9.77 -13.20 4.02
CA TYR A 136 -9.31 -12.36 5.14
C TYR A 136 -9.44 -10.86 4.83
N TYR A 137 -9.76 -10.48 3.59
CA TYR A 137 -10.07 -9.10 3.22
C TYR A 137 -11.59 -8.88 3.28
N ASN A 138 -12.12 -8.65 4.48
CA ASN A 138 -13.57 -8.55 4.70
C ASN A 138 -14.10 -7.10 4.72
N TYR A 139 -13.33 -6.16 5.26
CA TYR A 139 -13.80 -4.79 5.51
C TYR A 139 -12.89 -3.71 4.91
N GLY A 140 -11.74 -4.08 4.35
CA GLY A 140 -10.66 -3.12 4.08
C GLY A 140 -9.88 -2.74 5.34
N ASP A 141 -8.79 -2.01 5.13
CA ASP A 141 -7.81 -1.62 6.15
C ASP A 141 -7.17 -2.80 6.91
N THR A 142 -7.10 -3.94 6.26
CA THR A 142 -6.44 -5.12 6.83
C THR A 142 -4.93 -4.91 6.84
N VAL A 143 -4.29 -5.26 7.95
CA VAL A 143 -2.84 -5.12 8.12
C VAL A 143 -2.08 -5.93 7.06
N GLU A 144 -2.64 -7.08 6.68
CA GLU A 144 -2.16 -7.97 5.64
C GLU A 144 -2.12 -7.25 4.29
N SER A 145 -3.17 -6.48 3.95
CA SER A 145 -3.23 -5.69 2.71
C SER A 145 -2.26 -4.51 2.71
N LEU A 146 -1.98 -3.90 3.87
CA LEU A 146 -1.02 -2.79 4.01
C LEU A 146 0.43 -3.28 3.94
N LEU A 147 0.71 -4.49 4.45
CA LEU A 147 2.05 -5.10 4.43
C LEU A 147 2.36 -5.84 3.12
N PHE A 148 1.36 -6.15 2.30
CA PHE A 148 1.53 -6.83 1.03
C PHE A 148 2.62 -6.23 0.10
N PRO A 149 2.70 -4.89 -0.14
CA PRO A 149 3.76 -4.31 -0.94
C PRO A 149 5.16 -4.52 -0.33
N ALA A 150 5.28 -4.59 1.00
CA ALA A 150 6.56 -4.90 1.64
C ALA A 150 7.02 -6.32 1.36
N MET A 151 6.09 -7.29 1.46
CA MET A 151 6.37 -8.69 1.11
C MET A 151 6.79 -8.83 -0.35
N LEU A 152 6.10 -8.15 -1.26
CA LEU A 152 6.46 -8.09 -2.67
C LEU A 152 7.82 -7.41 -2.89
N ALA A 153 8.12 -6.36 -2.14
CA ALA A 153 9.42 -5.67 -2.22
C ALA A 153 10.55 -6.62 -1.81
N LEU A 154 10.38 -7.39 -0.73
CA LEU A 154 11.31 -8.45 -0.33
C LEU A 154 11.53 -9.44 -1.47
N ILE A 155 10.46 -9.98 -2.07
CA ILE A 155 10.57 -10.91 -3.20
C ILE A 155 11.31 -10.26 -4.38
N TYR A 156 10.97 -9.03 -4.73
CA TYR A 156 11.64 -8.28 -5.80
C TYR A 156 13.14 -8.12 -5.54
N THR A 157 13.53 -7.78 -4.31
CA THR A 157 14.95 -7.61 -3.95
C THR A 157 15.72 -8.92 -4.06
N LEU A 158 15.12 -10.04 -3.64
CA LEU A 158 15.74 -11.37 -3.72
C LEU A 158 15.95 -11.79 -5.16
N LEU A 159 14.91 -11.69 -6.00
CA LEU A 159 15.00 -12.02 -7.44
C LEU A 159 16.01 -11.14 -8.17
N LYS A 160 16.03 -9.85 -7.84
CA LYS A 160 17.00 -8.92 -8.43
C LYS A 160 18.41 -9.18 -7.92
N GLY A 161 18.55 -9.59 -6.65
CA GLY A 161 19.80 -10.04 -6.07
C GLY A 161 20.34 -11.24 -6.84
N ASP A 162 19.53 -12.27 -7.04
CA ASP A 162 19.89 -13.48 -7.79
C ASP A 162 20.40 -13.17 -9.21
N GLN A 163 19.66 -12.36 -9.98
CA GLN A 163 20.10 -11.92 -11.31
C GLN A 163 21.44 -11.15 -11.31
N ASN A 164 21.75 -10.47 -10.21
CA ASN A 164 22.98 -9.69 -10.05
C ASN A 164 24.05 -10.42 -9.21
N ARG A 165 23.99 -11.75 -9.09
CA ARG A 165 24.93 -12.56 -8.29
C ARG A 165 25.05 -12.06 -6.83
N PHE A 166 23.91 -11.73 -6.23
CA PHE A 166 23.73 -11.20 -4.88
C PHE A 166 24.43 -9.86 -4.58
N THR A 167 24.75 -9.08 -5.62
CA THR A 167 25.19 -7.69 -5.46
C THR A 167 23.98 -6.75 -5.32
N ILE A 168 23.47 -6.60 -4.10
CA ILE A 168 22.29 -5.76 -3.81
C ILE A 168 22.73 -4.33 -3.46
N PRO A 169 22.22 -3.29 -4.15
CA PRO A 169 22.56 -1.91 -3.83
C PRO A 169 21.98 -1.49 -2.48
N ARG A 170 22.73 -0.68 -1.72
CA ARG A 170 22.37 -0.21 -0.35
C ARG A 170 20.97 0.40 -0.24
N ARG A 171 20.46 1.02 -1.32
CA ARG A 171 19.10 1.57 -1.36
C ARG A 171 18.00 0.52 -1.22
N LEU A 172 18.19 -0.68 -1.78
CA LEU A 172 17.23 -1.79 -1.65
C LEU A 172 17.19 -2.32 -0.21
N TRP A 173 18.35 -2.41 0.44
CA TRP A 173 18.45 -2.79 1.86
C TRP A 173 17.73 -1.83 2.78
N CYS A 174 17.92 -0.52 2.60
CA CYS A 174 17.22 0.48 3.40
C CYS A 174 15.70 0.44 3.19
N LEU A 175 15.25 0.15 1.96
CA LEU A 175 13.82 -0.04 1.69
C LEU A 175 13.29 -1.25 2.47
N GLN A 176 13.95 -2.41 2.45
CA GLN A 176 13.48 -3.57 3.21
C GLN A 176 13.47 -3.35 4.72
N ALA A 177 14.54 -2.76 5.27
CA ALA A 177 14.64 -2.51 6.70
C ALA A 177 13.53 -1.59 7.24
N PHE A 178 13.01 -0.68 6.41
CA PHE A 178 11.92 0.20 6.79
C PHE A 178 10.56 -0.53 6.93
N TRP A 179 10.38 -1.65 6.24
CA TRP A 179 9.13 -2.42 6.28
C TRP A 179 9.19 -3.68 7.15
N SER A 180 10.36 -4.05 7.68
CA SER A 180 10.60 -5.27 8.45
C SER A 180 10.63 -5.08 9.98
N VAL A 181 10.24 -3.91 10.47
CA VAL A 181 10.14 -3.56 11.90
C VAL A 181 8.67 -3.27 12.20
#